data_AF-A0A962VS22-F1
#
_entry.id   AF-A0A962VS22-F1
#
_cell.length_a   1.000
_cell.length_b   1.000
_cell.length_c   1.000
_cell.angle_alpha   90.00
_cell.angle_beta   90.00
_cell.angle_gamma   90.00
#
_symmetry.space_group_name_H-M   'P 1'
#
loop_
_entity.id
_entity.type
_entity.pdbx_description
1 polymer ?
#
loop_
_entity_poly.entity_id
_entity_poly.type
_entity_poly.pdbx_seq_one_letter_code
_entity_poly.pdbx_strand_id
1 'polypeptide(L)'
;MAVFLDFRTLGIATVYLGTSSAQARRPPGRAWSAPWRQVAPGARPLLIFVLLLLGSVLGLPAMAVDRAGAAPITLDTIAAQRSEIEQAGSLTDEQKKQASAKLDEARALLEESRRYEAQTQALKTRIREMPEKLADLQKGAPLRQLQLRIEDIAPWTIAQLEVVLNERQQRLRELQANLDEKDREVAAYVAFARTGVSEITKLQERLSDPVLSASGAAIGGTADGLSETEQTRQKARALMLKANLALLTLQQQNLNVISEVTQLDRDLAADEVTILTEHVAQFREYLQKRRQSDAETTKQAALEALNDAPSAIAKLQQTISRLAAEQARLVIREADLDREGERIKRVTDEVQRDYERIQQIAELGGNTAQVSTLLQKRLVFAPSPKALAQQSIEYQGQLSDAALRQLELDELLRDNRDKNSRVAELLAANGVAGEETRDEQRQAAAEAVARHREIVLDLWKTYTRYIGKLSTVEAATRQLLSDTRKYRVFIDDRLLWMPSTEIAPLNEAALLLDGVRWFIDPDHLSVLLSDSLDVLTNSG
;
A
#
# COMPACT_ATOMS: atom_id res chain seq x y z
N MET A 1 -35.10 -18.34 -16.91
CA MET A 1 -34.25 -17.52 -17.80
C MET A 1 -32.83 -17.60 -17.27
N ALA A 2 -31.90 -18.42 -17.77
CA ALA A 2 -31.84 -19.20 -19.02
C ALA A 2 -31.77 -18.34 -20.30
N VAL A 3 -30.89 -18.62 -21.29
CA VAL A 3 -29.86 -19.69 -21.41
C VAL A 3 -28.85 -19.40 -22.58
N PHE A 4 -27.54 -19.65 -22.36
CA PHE A 4 -26.44 -20.01 -23.32
C PHE A 4 -26.24 -19.10 -24.59
N LEU A 5 -25.30 -19.30 -25.57
CA LEU A 5 -24.04 -20.08 -25.79
C LEU A 5 -22.92 -19.06 -26.20
N ASP A 6 -21.59 -19.26 -26.15
CA ASP A 6 -20.65 -20.42 -26.08
C ASP A 6 -20.03 -20.88 -27.44
N PHE A 7 -18.80 -21.44 -27.39
CA PHE A 7 -17.95 -22.06 -28.43
C PHE A 7 -17.28 -21.16 -29.52
N ARG A 8 -16.03 -21.40 -30.00
CA ARG A 8 -14.82 -22.10 -29.47
C ARG A 8 -13.60 -21.95 -30.43
N THR A 9 -12.48 -22.63 -30.11
CA THR A 9 -11.34 -23.06 -30.96
C THR A 9 -10.23 -22.01 -31.25
N LEU A 10 -8.95 -22.39 -31.40
CA LEU A 10 -8.14 -23.52 -30.86
C LEU A 10 -6.65 -23.15 -30.98
N GLY A 11 -5.77 -23.67 -30.11
CA GLY A 11 -4.33 -23.53 -30.24
C GLY A 11 -3.57 -24.42 -29.27
N ILE A 12 -2.87 -25.44 -29.78
CA ILE A 12 -2.20 -26.48 -28.98
C ILE A 12 -0.70 -26.51 -29.30
N ALA A 13 0.13 -26.28 -28.29
CA ALA A 13 1.47 -26.86 -28.14
C ALA A 13 1.97 -26.55 -26.72
N THR A 14 2.78 -27.32 -26.00
CA THR A 14 3.23 -28.73 -26.00
C THR A 14 4.18 -28.78 -24.80
N VAL A 15 4.17 -29.86 -24.01
CA VAL A 15 4.95 -29.96 -22.76
C VAL A 15 6.45 -30.10 -23.05
N TYR A 16 7.30 -29.50 -22.21
CA TYR A 16 8.67 -29.97 -21.99
C TYR A 16 8.95 -30.11 -20.49
N LEU A 17 9.33 -31.31 -20.06
CA LEU A 17 9.77 -31.63 -18.71
C LEU A 17 11.31 -31.61 -18.66
N GLY A 18 11.87 -30.84 -17.72
CA GLY A 18 13.31 -30.80 -17.44
C GLY A 18 13.55 -31.01 -15.94
N THR A 19 14.47 -31.90 -15.58
CA THR A 19 14.59 -32.42 -14.22
C THR A 19 15.62 -31.71 -13.34
N SER A 20 15.37 -31.80 -12.03
CA SER A 20 16.27 -31.50 -10.90
C SER A 20 17.76 -31.79 -11.14
N SER A 21 18.66 -30.93 -10.63
CA SER A 21 19.59 -31.30 -9.53
C SER A 21 20.65 -30.22 -9.21
N ALA A 22 21.48 -30.52 -8.19
CA ALA A 22 22.85 -30.03 -7.98
C ALA A 22 23.08 -28.57 -7.53
N GLN A 23 22.85 -28.37 -6.23
CA GLN A 23 23.53 -27.37 -5.39
C GLN A 23 25.07 -27.54 -5.49
N ALA A 24 25.84 -26.50 -5.86
CA ALA A 24 27.30 -26.55 -5.97
C ALA A 24 27.99 -25.24 -5.53
N ARG A 25 29.25 -25.32 -5.07
CA ARG A 25 30.00 -24.23 -4.40
C ARG A 25 30.86 -23.42 -5.36
N ARG A 26 30.99 -22.10 -5.13
CA ARG A 26 32.02 -21.24 -5.76
C ARG A 26 33.34 -21.27 -4.97
N PRO A 27 34.50 -21.43 -5.61
CA PRO A 27 35.79 -20.91 -5.16
C PRO A 27 36.15 -19.57 -5.85
N PRO A 28 37.07 -18.76 -5.31
CA PRO A 28 37.36 -17.41 -5.84
C PRO A 28 38.64 -17.32 -6.70
N GLY A 29 38.65 -16.31 -7.59
CA GLY A 29 39.84 -15.51 -7.87
C GLY A 29 40.67 -15.85 -9.12
N ARG A 30 40.76 -14.87 -10.04
CA ARG A 30 42.04 -14.28 -10.49
C ARG A 30 41.79 -12.95 -11.21
N ALA A 31 42.61 -11.95 -10.89
CA ALA A 31 42.60 -10.67 -11.61
C ALA A 31 43.37 -10.79 -12.93
N TRP A 32 42.98 -10.02 -13.94
CA TRP A 32 43.77 -9.75 -15.14
C TRP A 32 43.88 -8.24 -15.33
N SER A 33 45.10 -7.76 -15.50
CA SER A 33 45.44 -6.34 -15.65
C SER A 33 45.39 -5.91 -17.11
N ALA A 34 44.75 -4.76 -17.39
CA ALA A 34 45.07 -3.98 -18.58
C ALA A 34 46.53 -3.49 -18.53
N PRO A 35 47.17 -3.23 -19.69
CA PRO A 35 47.82 -1.92 -19.81
C PRO A 35 47.88 -1.32 -21.23
N TRP A 36 48.16 0.00 -21.29
CA TRP A 36 48.50 0.82 -22.47
C TRP A 36 47.32 1.17 -23.42
N ARG A 37 47.28 2.33 -24.08
CA ARG A 37 48.22 3.47 -24.15
C ARG A 37 47.47 4.80 -24.41
N GLN A 38 48.11 5.93 -24.05
CA GLN A 38 47.61 7.29 -24.29
C GLN A 38 48.25 7.96 -25.53
N VAL A 39 47.83 9.21 -25.79
CA VAL A 39 48.49 10.31 -26.54
C VAL A 39 48.10 10.47 -28.02
N ALA A 40 47.56 11.66 -28.31
CA ALA A 40 47.54 12.32 -29.62
C ALA A 40 48.54 13.51 -29.57
N PRO A 41 49.00 14.07 -30.72
CA PRO A 41 48.19 15.04 -31.45
C PRO A 41 48.31 14.91 -32.99
N GLY A 42 47.61 15.77 -33.74
CA GLY A 42 47.47 15.63 -35.20
C GLY A 42 48.30 16.60 -36.06
N ALA A 43 48.20 16.39 -37.37
CA ALA A 43 48.50 17.37 -38.42
C ALA A 43 47.68 17.04 -39.69
N ARG A 44 47.22 18.08 -40.41
CA ARG A 44 46.77 17.98 -41.82
C ARG A 44 47.91 18.50 -42.71
N PRO A 45 47.94 18.15 -44.01
CA PRO A 45 47.50 19.16 -45.00
C PRO A 45 46.85 18.61 -46.30
N LEU A 46 46.07 19.47 -47.00
CA LEU A 46 46.01 19.78 -48.46
C LEU A 46 46.10 18.63 -49.53
N LEU A 47 45.59 18.64 -50.77
CA LEU A 47 45.11 19.60 -51.83
C LEU A 47 44.46 18.69 -52.95
N ILE A 48 43.61 19.00 -53.96
CA ILE A 48 43.01 20.17 -54.67
C ILE A 48 41.54 19.82 -55.08
N PHE A 49 40.59 20.77 -55.02
CA PHE A 49 39.54 21.14 -56.03
C PHE A 49 38.37 21.86 -55.33
N VAL A 50 38.13 23.19 -55.40
CA VAL A 50 38.37 24.30 -56.36
C VAL A 50 37.23 24.48 -57.39
N LEU A 51 36.71 25.72 -57.45
CA LEU A 51 35.49 26.21 -58.15
C LEU A 51 34.16 25.74 -57.51
N LEU A 52 33.10 26.54 -57.34
CA LEU A 52 32.84 28.00 -57.20
C LEU A 52 31.37 28.03 -56.68
N LEU A 53 30.95 28.63 -55.56
CA LEU A 53 31.22 29.93 -54.94
C LEU A 53 30.75 31.15 -55.76
N LEU A 54 29.47 31.16 -56.13
CA LEU A 54 28.70 32.36 -56.45
C LEU A 54 27.22 32.14 -56.07
N GLY A 55 26.60 33.04 -55.30
CA GLY A 55 25.22 32.86 -54.83
C GLY A 55 24.94 33.53 -53.49
N SER A 56 24.98 34.87 -53.45
CA SER A 56 24.71 35.65 -52.24
C SER A 56 23.23 35.64 -51.84
N VAL A 57 22.99 35.69 -50.52
CA VAL A 57 21.82 36.29 -49.84
C VAL A 57 20.52 36.41 -50.65
N LEU A 58 19.59 35.49 -50.41
CA LEU A 58 18.16 35.79 -50.45
C LEU A 58 17.42 34.85 -49.49
N GLY A 59 16.69 35.42 -48.54
CA GLY A 59 15.83 34.66 -47.64
C GLY A 59 14.56 34.24 -48.37
N LEU A 60 14.45 32.95 -48.71
CA LEU A 60 13.19 32.35 -49.14
C LEU A 60 12.66 31.49 -47.99
N PRO A 61 11.35 31.59 -47.65
CA PRO A 61 10.76 30.69 -46.67
C PRO A 61 10.82 29.25 -47.20
N ALA A 62 10.85 28.27 -46.29
CA ALA A 62 10.70 26.88 -46.66
C ALA A 62 9.34 26.69 -47.35
N MET A 63 9.32 26.60 -48.68
CA MET A 63 8.09 26.35 -49.42
C MET A 63 7.54 24.99 -49.01
N ALA A 64 6.37 25.00 -48.37
CA ALA A 64 5.60 23.80 -48.15
C ALA A 64 5.37 23.13 -49.51
N VAL A 65 5.72 21.84 -49.62
CA VAL A 65 5.39 21.05 -50.80
C VAL A 65 3.88 20.91 -50.82
N ASP A 66 3.24 21.69 -51.69
CA ASP A 66 1.79 21.86 -51.73
C ASP A 66 1.08 20.59 -52.22
N ARG A 67 0.83 19.68 -51.28
CA ARG A 67 -0.17 18.63 -51.43
C ARG A 67 -1.53 19.27 -51.21
N ALA A 68 -2.18 19.66 -52.30
CA ALA A 68 -3.58 20.06 -52.32
C ALA A 68 -4.43 19.07 -51.48
N GLY A 69 -4.92 19.56 -50.34
CA GLY A 69 -5.56 18.75 -49.30
C GLY A 69 -6.25 19.67 -48.30
N ALA A 70 -7.40 19.23 -47.79
CA ALA A 70 -8.25 20.07 -46.95
C ALA A 70 -7.54 20.58 -45.69
N ALA A 71 -7.94 21.77 -45.23
CA ALA A 71 -7.41 22.38 -44.01
C ALA A 71 -7.50 21.42 -42.81
N PRO A 72 -6.50 21.42 -41.90
CA PRO A 72 -6.50 20.52 -40.76
C PRO A 72 -7.67 20.82 -39.83
N ILE A 73 -8.39 19.78 -39.42
CA ILE A 73 -9.49 19.91 -38.46
C ILE A 73 -8.94 20.33 -37.09
N THR A 74 -9.50 21.43 -36.59
CA THR A 74 -9.25 22.02 -35.27
C THR A 74 -10.55 22.07 -34.47
N LEU A 75 -10.45 22.34 -33.17
CA LEU A 75 -11.63 22.60 -32.33
C LEU A 75 -12.41 23.81 -32.86
N ASP A 76 -11.70 24.81 -33.39
CA ASP A 76 -12.26 26.06 -33.91
C ASP A 76 -13.05 25.83 -35.21
N THR A 77 -12.56 24.96 -36.11
CA THR A 77 -13.33 24.56 -37.31
C THR A 77 -14.56 23.72 -36.95
N ILE A 78 -14.50 22.89 -35.90
CA ILE A 78 -15.68 22.14 -35.43
C ILE A 78 -16.72 23.09 -34.80
N ALA A 79 -16.27 24.12 -34.07
CA ALA A 79 -17.14 25.14 -33.52
C ALA A 79 -17.80 26.02 -34.61
N ALA A 80 -17.06 26.38 -35.66
CA ALA A 80 -17.60 27.08 -36.83
C ALA A 80 -18.67 26.24 -37.55
N GLN A 81 -18.36 24.98 -37.88
CA GLN A 81 -19.30 24.06 -38.53
C GLN A 81 -20.57 23.83 -37.68
N ARG A 82 -20.46 23.81 -36.34
CA ARG A 82 -21.62 23.77 -35.44
C ARG A 82 -22.52 25.00 -35.60
N SER A 83 -21.93 26.20 -35.57
CA SER A 83 -22.65 27.46 -35.72
C SER A 83 -23.37 27.56 -37.07
N GLU A 84 -22.75 27.07 -38.15
CA GLU A 84 -23.34 27.03 -39.48
C GLU A 84 -24.56 26.08 -39.54
N ILE A 85 -24.48 24.91 -38.91
CA ILE A 85 -25.58 23.93 -38.85
C ILE A 85 -26.74 24.38 -37.96
N GLU A 86 -26.44 25.03 -36.83
CA GLU A 86 -27.47 25.63 -35.97
C GLU A 86 -28.23 26.75 -36.72
N GLN A 87 -27.54 27.54 -37.54
CA GLN A 87 -28.12 28.62 -38.36
C GLN A 87 -28.76 28.14 -39.67
N ALA A 88 -28.44 26.94 -40.17
CA ALA A 88 -28.93 26.44 -41.46
C ALA A 88 -30.47 26.33 -41.52
N GLY A 89 -31.12 27.11 -42.39
CA GLY A 89 -32.57 27.06 -42.60
C GLY A 89 -33.06 25.84 -43.41
N SER A 90 -32.14 25.04 -43.95
CA SER A 90 -32.40 23.88 -44.82
C SER A 90 -32.51 22.53 -44.08
N LEU A 91 -32.16 22.49 -42.80
CA LEU A 91 -32.16 21.28 -41.97
C LEU A 91 -33.29 21.31 -40.95
N THR A 92 -33.99 20.19 -40.79
CA THR A 92 -34.96 20.00 -39.70
C THR A 92 -34.26 19.95 -38.33
N ASP A 93 -34.98 20.28 -37.26
CA ASP A 93 -34.45 20.21 -35.88
C ASP A 93 -33.91 18.81 -35.53
N GLU A 94 -34.58 17.77 -36.04
CA GLU A 94 -34.12 16.37 -36.08
C GLU A 94 -32.67 16.24 -36.60
N GLN A 95 -32.44 16.73 -37.82
CA GLN A 95 -31.14 16.66 -38.49
C GLN A 95 -30.09 17.54 -37.81
N LYS A 96 -30.46 18.74 -37.34
CA LYS A 96 -29.56 19.62 -36.58
C LYS A 96 -29.05 18.95 -35.31
N LYS A 97 -29.96 18.36 -34.51
CA LYS A 97 -29.62 17.64 -33.28
C LYS A 97 -28.69 16.45 -33.55
N GLN A 98 -28.94 15.67 -34.60
CA GLN A 98 -28.08 14.55 -35.00
C GLN A 98 -26.71 15.02 -35.49
N ALA A 99 -26.63 16.14 -36.21
CA ALA A 99 -25.37 16.74 -36.63
C ALA A 99 -24.55 17.29 -35.44
N SER A 100 -25.18 18.06 -34.53
CA SER A 100 -24.50 18.58 -33.34
C SER A 100 -23.93 17.46 -32.46
N ALA A 101 -24.67 16.36 -32.27
CA ALA A 101 -24.16 15.20 -31.53
C ALA A 101 -22.91 14.55 -32.19
N LYS A 102 -22.86 14.51 -33.53
CA LYS A 102 -21.67 14.04 -34.27
C LYS A 102 -20.49 15.00 -34.18
N LEU A 103 -20.74 16.31 -34.12
CA LEU A 103 -19.69 17.32 -33.91
C LEU A 103 -19.16 17.29 -32.47
N ASP A 104 -20.02 17.03 -31.48
CA ASP A 104 -19.60 16.81 -30.09
C ASP A 104 -18.75 15.52 -29.95
N GLU A 105 -19.08 14.44 -30.66
CA GLU A 105 -18.21 13.26 -30.78
C GLU A 105 -16.86 13.60 -31.46
N ALA A 106 -16.90 14.31 -32.59
CA ALA A 106 -15.70 14.73 -33.33
C ALA A 106 -14.77 15.60 -32.45
N ARG A 107 -15.35 16.49 -31.64
CA ARG A 107 -14.63 17.32 -30.68
C ARG A 107 -13.94 16.47 -29.61
N ALA A 108 -14.66 15.55 -28.97
CA ALA A 108 -14.11 14.68 -27.94
C ALA A 108 -12.94 13.82 -28.47
N LEU A 109 -13.09 13.26 -29.68
CA LEU A 109 -12.03 12.51 -30.37
C LEU A 109 -10.78 13.37 -30.63
N LEU A 110 -10.95 14.64 -31.02
CA LEU A 110 -9.82 15.55 -31.26
C LEU A 110 -9.12 15.97 -29.95
N GLU A 111 -9.88 16.16 -28.86
CA GLU A 111 -9.31 16.38 -27.53
C GLU A 111 -8.53 15.14 -27.04
N GLU A 112 -8.99 13.92 -27.35
CA GLU A 112 -8.28 12.67 -27.06
C GLU A 112 -7.00 12.51 -27.91
N SER A 113 -7.04 12.84 -29.22
CA SER A 113 -5.87 12.86 -30.12
C SER A 113 -4.73 13.71 -29.52
N ARG A 114 -5.07 14.93 -29.07
CA ARG A 114 -4.12 15.86 -28.44
C ARG A 114 -3.51 15.31 -27.15
N ARG A 115 -4.22 14.45 -26.39
CA ARG A 115 -3.69 13.77 -25.20
C ARG A 115 -2.65 12.70 -25.59
N TYR A 116 -2.95 11.86 -26.59
CA TYR A 116 -1.99 10.88 -27.10
C TYR A 116 -0.76 11.54 -27.74
N GLU A 117 -0.94 12.66 -28.45
CA GLU A 117 0.16 13.47 -28.99
C GLU A 117 1.06 14.01 -27.87
N ALA A 118 0.49 14.61 -26.82
CA ALA A 118 1.23 15.10 -25.66
C ALA A 118 1.99 13.97 -24.92
N GLN A 119 1.33 12.84 -24.68
CA GLN A 119 1.95 11.63 -24.12
C GLN A 119 3.10 11.11 -25.01
N THR A 120 2.95 11.16 -26.33
CA THR A 120 3.98 10.75 -27.29
C THR A 120 5.21 11.66 -27.21
N GLN A 121 5.04 12.98 -27.02
CA GLN A 121 6.18 13.89 -26.83
C GLN A 121 6.84 13.71 -25.45
N ALA A 122 6.06 13.51 -24.39
CA ALA A 122 6.60 13.20 -23.06
C ALA A 122 7.41 11.89 -23.07
N LEU A 123 6.92 10.85 -23.74
CA LEU A 123 7.64 9.58 -23.91
C LEU A 123 8.91 9.75 -24.75
N LYS A 124 8.90 10.54 -25.82
CA LYS A 124 10.12 10.89 -26.60
C LYS A 124 11.18 11.60 -25.75
N THR A 125 10.77 12.47 -24.83
CA THR A 125 11.68 13.13 -23.90
C THR A 125 12.26 12.13 -22.91
N ARG A 126 11.42 11.33 -22.23
CA ARG A 126 11.85 10.28 -21.29
C ARG A 126 12.80 9.27 -21.95
N ILE A 127 12.56 8.86 -23.19
CA ILE A 127 13.44 7.95 -23.95
C ILE A 127 14.84 8.55 -24.23
N ARG A 128 14.96 9.88 -24.35
CA ARG A 128 16.27 10.56 -24.51
C ARG A 128 17.06 10.62 -23.20
N GLU A 129 16.36 10.74 -22.08
CA GLU A 129 16.92 10.81 -20.73
C GLU A 129 17.24 9.42 -20.15
N MET A 130 16.55 8.37 -20.63
CA MET A 130 16.70 6.99 -20.18
C MET A 130 18.13 6.44 -20.17
N PRO A 131 19.02 6.69 -21.15
CA PRO A 131 20.40 6.19 -21.10
C PRO A 131 21.25 6.81 -19.98
N GLU A 132 21.04 8.09 -19.68
CA GLU A 132 21.70 8.78 -18.56
C GLU A 132 21.17 8.26 -17.23
N LYS A 133 19.83 8.19 -17.09
CA LYS A 133 19.18 7.62 -15.91
C LYS A 133 19.59 6.17 -15.65
N LEU A 134 19.66 5.34 -16.69
CA LEU A 134 20.10 3.94 -16.60
C LEU A 134 21.55 3.86 -16.08
N ALA A 135 22.45 4.71 -16.59
CA ALA A 135 23.82 4.77 -16.12
C ALA A 135 23.92 5.22 -14.65
N ASP A 136 23.05 6.13 -14.19
CA ASP A 136 23.00 6.55 -12.78
C ASP A 136 22.42 5.49 -11.84
N LEU A 137 21.33 4.82 -12.23
CA LEU A 137 20.77 3.68 -11.50
C LEU A 137 21.80 2.55 -11.37
N GLN A 138 22.52 2.22 -12.46
CA GLN A 138 23.55 1.17 -12.47
C GLN A 138 24.82 1.52 -11.65
N LYS A 139 25.10 2.80 -11.38
CA LYS A 139 26.18 3.21 -10.45
C LYS A 139 25.81 2.92 -8.99
N GLY A 140 24.52 2.89 -8.67
CA GLY A 140 23.97 2.65 -7.34
C GLY A 140 24.02 3.89 -6.43
N ALA A 141 22.85 4.33 -5.96
CA ALA A 141 22.75 5.37 -4.94
C ALA A 141 23.31 4.90 -3.58
N PRO A 142 23.86 5.78 -2.72
CA PRO A 142 24.63 5.40 -1.54
C PRO A 142 23.78 4.97 -0.32
N LEU A 143 22.72 4.20 -0.52
CA LEU A 143 21.74 3.82 0.52
C LEU A 143 22.34 3.05 1.71
N ARG A 144 23.55 2.50 1.57
CA ARG A 144 24.34 1.88 2.64
C ARG A 144 24.69 2.81 3.82
N GLN A 145 24.36 4.11 3.75
CA GLN A 145 24.74 5.11 4.75
C GLN A 145 23.72 5.32 5.89
N LEU A 146 22.48 4.80 5.78
CA LEU A 146 21.45 4.88 6.83
C LEU A 146 21.64 3.83 7.94
N GLN A 147 22.84 3.80 8.54
CA GLN A 147 23.12 3.02 9.75
C GLN A 147 22.83 3.85 11.00
N LEU A 148 22.11 3.29 11.97
CA LEU A 148 21.86 3.96 13.24
C LEU A 148 23.12 3.99 14.11
N ARG A 149 23.78 5.16 14.19
CA ARG A 149 24.84 5.43 15.16
C ARG A 149 24.20 5.79 16.49
N ILE A 150 24.50 5.00 17.52
CA ILE A 150 23.91 5.18 18.85
C ILE A 150 24.56 6.39 19.54
N GLU A 151 25.83 6.64 19.25
CA GLU A 151 26.66 7.73 19.74
C GLU A 151 26.05 9.10 19.41
N ASP A 152 25.58 9.26 18.16
CA ASP A 152 25.00 10.51 17.64
C ASP A 152 23.63 10.86 18.29
N ILE A 153 22.93 9.85 18.82
CA ILE A 153 21.58 9.96 19.43
C ILE A 153 21.56 9.76 20.95
N ALA A 154 22.67 9.32 21.55
CA ALA A 154 22.80 9.10 22.99
C ALA A 154 22.46 10.32 23.87
N PRO A 155 22.77 11.59 23.49
CA PRO A 155 22.42 12.75 24.31
C PRO A 155 20.97 13.24 24.11
N TRP A 156 20.16 12.60 23.24
CA TRP A 156 18.81 13.07 22.94
C TRP A 156 17.79 12.64 24.02
N THR A 157 16.84 13.51 24.30
CA THR A 157 15.72 13.23 25.20
C THR A 157 14.69 12.30 24.54
N ILE A 158 13.86 11.63 25.36
CA ILE A 158 12.76 10.77 24.87
C ILE A 158 11.84 11.54 23.92
N ALA A 159 11.54 12.82 24.20
CA ALA A 159 10.73 13.67 23.33
C ALA A 159 11.39 13.95 21.96
N GLN A 160 12.71 14.19 21.92
CA GLN A 160 13.45 14.39 20.67
C GLN A 160 13.48 13.09 19.83
N LEU A 161 13.69 11.94 20.49
CA LEU A 161 13.63 10.63 19.85
C LEU A 161 12.21 10.33 19.30
N GLU A 162 11.15 10.72 20.01
CA GLU A 162 9.75 10.57 19.55
C GLU A 162 9.45 11.42 18.30
N VAL A 163 9.92 12.67 18.24
CA VAL A 163 9.76 13.54 17.05
C VAL A 163 10.45 12.92 15.83
N VAL A 164 11.74 12.59 15.94
CA VAL A 164 12.52 12.01 14.84
C VAL A 164 11.99 10.63 14.41
N LEU A 165 11.40 9.86 15.33
CA LEU A 165 10.74 8.60 15.00
C LEU A 165 9.47 8.84 14.15
N ASN A 166 8.68 9.86 14.46
CA ASN A 166 7.48 10.20 13.69
C ASN A 166 7.82 10.70 12.29
N GLU A 167 8.86 11.52 12.14
CA GLU A 167 9.40 11.96 10.85
C GLU A 167 9.86 10.77 9.99
N ARG A 168 10.66 9.86 10.56
CA ARG A 168 11.14 8.65 9.85
C ARG A 168 9.98 7.72 9.45
N GLN A 169 8.95 7.60 10.29
CA GLN A 169 7.74 6.84 9.94
C GLN A 169 6.92 7.50 8.84
N GLN A 170 6.83 8.83 8.81
CA GLN A 170 6.19 9.56 7.72
C GLN A 170 6.95 9.35 6.41
N ARG A 171 8.29 9.48 6.44
CA ARG A 171 9.12 9.22 5.25
C ARG A 171 9.00 7.77 4.76
N LEU A 172 8.86 6.79 5.66
CA LEU A 172 8.64 5.40 5.27
C LEU A 172 7.31 5.21 4.52
N ARG A 173 6.23 5.89 4.93
CA ARG A 173 4.94 5.87 4.20
C ARG A 173 5.05 6.46 2.80
N GLU A 174 5.82 7.54 2.64
CA GLU A 174 6.08 8.16 1.33
C GLU A 174 6.85 7.22 0.40
N LEU A 175 7.89 6.55 0.90
CA LEU A 175 8.67 5.59 0.12
C LEU A 175 7.85 4.35 -0.25
N GLN A 176 6.97 3.87 0.65
CA GLN A 176 6.04 2.79 0.37
C GLN A 176 5.03 3.17 -0.73
N ALA A 177 4.47 4.38 -0.70
CA ALA A 177 3.58 4.88 -1.74
C ALA A 177 4.30 5.04 -3.11
N ASN A 178 5.57 5.43 -3.12
CA ASN A 178 6.40 5.46 -4.32
C ASN A 178 6.66 4.04 -4.87
N LEU A 179 6.99 3.07 -4.01
CA LEU A 179 7.15 1.67 -4.41
C LEU A 179 5.87 1.10 -5.02
N ASP A 180 4.71 1.34 -4.40
CA ASP A 180 3.39 0.98 -4.93
C ASP A 180 3.13 1.57 -6.33
N GLU A 181 3.56 2.81 -6.59
CA GLU A 181 3.46 3.44 -7.91
C GLU A 181 4.37 2.74 -8.93
N LYS A 182 5.61 2.43 -8.54
CA LYS A 182 6.60 1.78 -9.42
C LYS A 182 6.25 0.32 -9.71
N ASP A 183 5.71 -0.42 -8.75
CA ASP A 183 5.19 -1.78 -8.98
C ASP A 183 3.99 -1.78 -9.94
N ARG A 184 3.11 -0.76 -9.89
CA ARG A 184 2.04 -0.56 -10.90
C ARG A 184 2.62 -0.21 -12.27
N GLU A 185 3.68 0.60 -12.33
CA GLU A 185 4.35 0.98 -13.58
C GLU A 185 5.00 -0.23 -14.26
N VAL A 186 5.72 -1.08 -13.49
CA VAL A 186 6.24 -2.37 -13.97
C VAL A 186 5.10 -3.28 -14.46
N ALA A 187 4.01 -3.41 -13.68
CA ALA A 187 2.86 -4.25 -14.05
C ALA A 187 2.20 -3.79 -15.37
N ALA A 188 2.08 -2.48 -15.59
CA ALA A 188 1.55 -1.92 -16.83
C ALA A 188 2.43 -2.25 -18.05
N TYR A 189 3.76 -2.14 -17.93
CA TYR A 189 4.67 -2.52 -19.02
C TYR A 189 4.71 -4.04 -19.26
N VAL A 190 4.59 -4.87 -18.21
CA VAL A 190 4.47 -6.34 -18.35
C VAL A 190 3.15 -6.74 -19.01
N ALA A 191 2.04 -6.04 -18.74
CA ALA A 191 0.77 -6.25 -19.44
C ALA A 191 0.89 -5.85 -20.92
N PHE A 192 1.40 -4.65 -21.20
CA PHE A 192 1.61 -4.17 -22.58
C PHE A 192 2.56 -5.08 -23.38
N ALA A 193 3.59 -5.65 -22.75
CA ALA A 193 4.48 -6.63 -23.39
C ALA A 193 3.76 -7.90 -23.89
N ARG A 194 2.57 -8.22 -23.32
CA ARG A 194 1.74 -9.38 -23.72
C ARG A 194 0.69 -9.02 -24.76
N THR A 195 0.08 -7.82 -24.67
CA THR A 195 -1.10 -7.46 -25.49
C THR A 195 -0.82 -6.40 -26.56
N GLY A 196 0.21 -5.58 -26.38
CA GLY A 196 0.48 -4.35 -27.13
C GLY A 196 0.64 -4.55 -28.64
N VAL A 197 1.32 -5.62 -29.08
CA VAL A 197 1.39 -5.98 -30.51
C VAL A 197 0.00 -6.24 -31.08
N SER A 198 -0.88 -6.94 -30.35
CA SER A 198 -2.26 -7.20 -30.80
C SER A 198 -3.12 -5.93 -30.83
N GLU A 199 -2.86 -4.98 -29.94
CA GLU A 199 -3.55 -3.68 -29.89
C GLU A 199 -3.10 -2.79 -31.05
N ILE A 200 -1.80 -2.75 -31.34
CA ILE A 200 -1.21 -2.10 -32.51
C ILE A 200 -1.82 -2.65 -33.80
N THR A 201 -1.90 -3.98 -33.96
CA THR A 201 -2.55 -4.59 -35.14
C THR A 201 -4.03 -4.20 -35.24
N LYS A 202 -4.81 -4.28 -34.15
CA LYS A 202 -6.22 -3.86 -34.14
C LYS A 202 -6.41 -2.38 -34.48
N LEU A 203 -5.48 -1.50 -34.10
CA LEU A 203 -5.50 -0.09 -34.48
C LEU A 203 -5.14 0.11 -35.97
N GLN A 204 -4.19 -0.66 -36.51
CA GLN A 204 -3.84 -0.65 -37.92
C GLN A 204 -4.98 -1.19 -38.81
N GLU A 205 -5.65 -2.26 -38.40
CA GLU A 205 -6.87 -2.79 -39.03
C GLU A 205 -7.98 -1.74 -39.07
N ARG A 206 -8.28 -1.11 -37.91
CA ARG A 206 -9.27 -0.02 -37.82
C ARG A 206 -8.90 1.19 -38.69
N LEU A 207 -7.62 1.54 -38.81
CA LEU A 207 -7.16 2.62 -39.69
C LEU A 207 -7.17 2.25 -41.18
N SER A 208 -7.27 0.96 -41.50
CA SER A 208 -7.39 0.44 -42.87
C SER A 208 -8.85 0.28 -43.31
N ASP A 209 -9.82 0.63 -42.46
CA ASP A 209 -11.24 0.61 -42.76
C ASP A 209 -11.56 1.50 -43.99
N PRO A 210 -12.22 0.98 -45.04
CA PRO A 210 -12.65 1.78 -46.19
C PRO A 210 -13.51 3.00 -45.81
N VAL A 211 -14.31 2.94 -44.74
CA VAL A 211 -15.16 4.05 -44.28
C VAL A 211 -14.32 5.21 -43.73
N LEU A 212 -13.24 4.91 -43.02
CA LEU A 212 -12.28 5.92 -42.55
C LEU A 212 -11.38 6.43 -43.69
N SER A 213 -11.13 5.60 -44.71
CA SER A 213 -10.31 5.94 -45.88
C SER A 213 -11.06 6.76 -46.94
N ALA A 214 -12.36 6.52 -47.14
CA ALA A 214 -13.18 7.19 -48.16
C ALA A 214 -13.38 8.69 -47.91
N SER A 215 -13.14 9.18 -46.70
CA SER A 215 -13.29 10.59 -46.31
C SER A 215 -12.33 11.57 -47.04
N GLY A 216 -11.40 11.04 -47.86
CA GLY A 216 -10.56 11.83 -48.76
C GLY A 216 -11.14 12.02 -50.18
N ALA A 217 -12.19 11.29 -50.57
CA ALA A 217 -12.79 11.40 -51.90
C ALA A 217 -13.90 12.46 -51.91
N ALA A 218 -13.63 13.60 -52.56
CA ALA A 218 -14.64 14.64 -52.78
C ALA A 218 -15.69 14.16 -53.80
N ILE A 219 -16.80 13.59 -53.30
CA ILE A 219 -17.97 13.27 -54.13
C ILE A 219 -18.59 14.60 -54.58
N GLY A 220 -18.35 14.96 -55.84
CA GLY A 220 -18.83 16.20 -56.45
C GLY A 220 -20.34 16.20 -56.67
N GLY A 221 -21.09 16.54 -55.62
CA GLY A 221 -22.54 16.72 -55.64
C GLY A 221 -22.99 17.42 -54.35
N THR A 222 -23.76 18.50 -54.51
CA THR A 222 -24.42 19.33 -53.47
C THR A 222 -24.30 18.79 -52.04
N ALA A 223 -23.39 19.37 -51.24
CA ALA A 223 -23.13 18.92 -49.89
C ALA A 223 -24.33 19.14 -48.96
N ASP A 224 -24.96 18.04 -48.55
CA ASP A 224 -25.80 18.00 -47.35
C ASP A 224 -24.88 18.16 -46.13
N GLY A 225 -25.18 19.10 -45.23
CA GLY A 225 -24.39 19.35 -44.02
C GLY A 225 -24.24 18.14 -43.10
N LEU A 226 -25.18 17.17 -43.18
CA LEU A 226 -25.06 15.87 -42.51
C LEU A 226 -23.90 15.01 -43.02
N SER A 227 -23.61 15.09 -44.33
CA SER A 227 -22.52 14.38 -44.98
C SER A 227 -21.17 14.98 -44.62
N GLU A 228 -21.08 16.32 -44.63
CA GLU A 228 -19.86 17.02 -44.21
C GLU A 228 -19.57 16.82 -42.72
N THR A 229 -20.60 16.82 -41.87
CA THR A 229 -20.49 16.49 -40.44
C THR A 229 -19.95 15.08 -40.22
N GLU A 230 -20.45 14.09 -40.98
CA GLU A 230 -19.94 12.72 -40.91
C GLU A 230 -18.46 12.65 -41.33
N GLN A 231 -18.06 13.38 -42.38
CA GLN A 231 -16.65 13.48 -42.75
C GLN A 231 -15.78 14.09 -41.65
N THR A 232 -16.22 15.18 -41.01
CA THR A 232 -15.51 15.80 -39.87
C THR A 232 -15.32 14.79 -38.73
N ARG A 233 -16.36 14.02 -38.38
CA ARG A 233 -16.31 12.97 -37.36
C ARG A 233 -15.35 11.84 -37.71
N GLN A 234 -15.40 11.32 -38.94
CA GLN A 234 -14.49 10.26 -39.39
C GLN A 234 -13.03 10.75 -39.45
N LYS A 235 -12.78 12.00 -39.89
CA LYS A 235 -11.44 12.61 -39.88
C LYS A 235 -10.90 12.77 -38.45
N ALA A 236 -11.71 13.25 -37.50
CA ALA A 236 -11.32 13.33 -36.09
C ALA A 236 -11.01 11.95 -35.48
N ARG A 237 -11.84 10.94 -35.79
CA ARG A 237 -11.62 9.54 -35.39
C ARG A 237 -10.32 8.97 -35.96
N ALA A 238 -10.01 9.26 -37.23
CA ALA A 238 -8.77 8.85 -37.87
C ALA A 238 -7.53 9.54 -37.27
N LEU A 239 -7.64 10.79 -36.81
CA LEU A 239 -6.57 11.48 -36.09
C LEU A 239 -6.30 10.83 -34.73
N MET A 240 -7.34 10.64 -33.90
CA MET A 240 -7.24 9.98 -32.60
C MET A 240 -6.58 8.59 -32.70
N LEU A 241 -7.05 7.76 -33.64
CA LEU A 241 -6.49 6.41 -33.86
C LEU A 241 -5.03 6.45 -34.31
N LYS A 242 -4.62 7.44 -35.13
CA LYS A 242 -3.21 7.63 -35.54
C LYS A 242 -2.34 8.10 -34.39
N ALA A 243 -2.83 9.00 -33.55
CA ALA A 243 -2.10 9.49 -32.38
C ALA A 243 -1.88 8.38 -31.34
N ASN A 244 -2.91 7.58 -31.07
CA ASN A 244 -2.83 6.39 -30.20
C ASN A 244 -1.85 5.34 -30.79
N LEU A 245 -2.00 5.00 -32.08
CA LEU A 245 -1.08 4.07 -32.76
C LEU A 245 0.38 4.57 -32.71
N ALA A 246 0.64 5.87 -32.85
CA ALA A 246 1.98 6.44 -32.75
C ALA A 246 2.57 6.30 -31.34
N LEU A 247 1.77 6.51 -30.29
CA LEU A 247 2.17 6.30 -28.90
C LEU A 247 2.53 4.83 -28.64
N LEU A 248 1.63 3.89 -28.95
CA LEU A 248 1.86 2.47 -28.69
C LEU A 248 3.01 1.92 -29.52
N THR A 249 3.17 2.36 -30.78
CA THR A 249 4.30 1.97 -31.63
C THR A 249 5.64 2.45 -31.06
N LEU A 250 5.71 3.70 -30.58
CA LEU A 250 6.90 4.24 -29.93
C LEU A 250 7.24 3.46 -28.64
N GLN A 251 6.24 3.15 -27.83
CA GLN A 251 6.39 2.34 -26.61
C GLN A 251 6.88 0.93 -26.95
N GLN A 252 6.30 0.28 -27.95
CA GLN A 252 6.68 -1.07 -28.39
C GLN A 252 8.11 -1.13 -28.95
N GLN A 253 8.56 -0.10 -29.67
CA GLN A 253 9.93 0.00 -30.19
C GLN A 253 10.99 0.17 -29.09
N ASN A 254 10.63 0.79 -27.97
CA ASN A 254 11.56 1.10 -26.87
C ASN A 254 11.33 0.24 -25.62
N LEU A 255 10.43 -0.75 -25.70
CA LEU A 255 9.89 -1.51 -24.58
C LEU A 255 10.95 -2.15 -23.68
N ASN A 256 12.07 -2.62 -24.25
CA ASN A 256 13.15 -3.22 -23.49
C ASN A 256 13.81 -2.21 -22.54
N VAL A 257 14.23 -1.05 -23.05
CA VAL A 257 14.88 0.01 -22.24
C VAL A 257 13.88 0.63 -21.26
N ILE A 258 12.62 0.79 -21.66
CA ILE A 258 11.55 1.25 -20.77
C ILE A 258 11.36 0.29 -19.59
N SER A 259 11.34 -1.03 -19.87
CA SER A 259 11.17 -2.06 -18.84
C SER A 259 12.39 -2.14 -17.91
N GLU A 260 13.60 -2.11 -18.46
CA GLU A 260 14.86 -2.17 -17.68
C GLU A 260 14.97 -0.98 -16.71
N VAL A 261 14.76 0.25 -17.20
CA VAL A 261 14.81 1.45 -16.35
C VAL A 261 13.70 1.43 -15.29
N THR A 262 12.49 1.01 -15.63
CA THR A 262 11.37 0.96 -14.67
C THR A 262 11.56 -0.14 -13.63
N GLN A 263 12.18 -1.27 -13.99
CA GLN A 263 12.56 -2.32 -13.04
C GLN A 263 13.65 -1.85 -12.08
N LEU A 264 14.70 -1.18 -12.57
CA LEU A 264 15.76 -0.64 -11.72
C LEU A 264 15.29 0.52 -10.83
N ASP A 265 14.39 1.37 -11.31
CA ASP A 265 13.69 2.37 -10.50
C ASP A 265 12.89 1.72 -9.35
N ARG A 266 12.17 0.63 -9.67
CA ARG A 266 11.35 -0.14 -8.73
C ARG A 266 12.20 -0.84 -7.67
N ASP A 267 13.30 -1.47 -8.07
CA ASP A 267 14.19 -2.18 -7.14
C ASP A 267 14.97 -1.21 -6.25
N LEU A 268 15.35 -0.03 -6.76
CA LEU A 268 15.90 1.04 -5.94
C LEU A 268 14.88 1.51 -4.87
N ALA A 269 13.62 1.72 -5.24
CA ALA A 269 12.56 2.07 -4.29
C ALA A 269 12.31 0.96 -3.26
N ALA A 270 12.47 -0.31 -3.63
CA ALA A 270 12.37 -1.45 -2.71
C ALA A 270 13.54 -1.50 -1.71
N ASP A 271 14.77 -1.21 -2.15
CA ASP A 271 15.94 -1.06 -1.29
C ASP A 271 15.77 0.13 -0.31
N GLU A 272 15.26 1.28 -0.78
CA GLU A 272 14.96 2.44 0.07
C GLU A 272 13.94 2.11 1.17
N VAL A 273 12.83 1.45 0.81
CA VAL A 273 11.81 0.98 1.77
C VAL A 273 12.39 -0.03 2.76
N THR A 274 13.21 -0.98 2.30
CA THR A 274 13.83 -2.00 3.15
C THR A 274 14.77 -1.36 4.18
N ILE A 275 15.66 -0.48 3.73
CA ILE A 275 16.68 0.16 4.57
C ILE A 275 16.02 1.11 5.59
N LEU A 276 15.01 1.89 5.19
CA LEU A 276 14.31 2.74 6.17
C LEU A 276 13.40 1.95 7.12
N THR A 277 12.85 0.80 6.69
CA THR A 277 12.09 -0.10 7.58
C THR A 277 12.96 -0.63 8.71
N GLU A 278 14.15 -1.17 8.37
CA GLU A 278 15.13 -1.67 9.34
C GLU A 278 15.59 -0.55 10.29
N HIS A 279 15.93 0.63 9.75
CA HIS A 279 16.36 1.79 10.52
C HIS A 279 15.25 2.32 11.46
N VAL A 280 13.97 2.25 11.06
CA VAL A 280 12.83 2.57 11.94
C VAL A 280 12.62 1.52 13.02
N ALA A 281 12.83 0.22 12.73
CA ALA A 281 12.74 -0.85 13.72
C ALA A 281 13.82 -0.71 14.81
N GLN A 282 15.09 -0.55 14.41
CA GLN A 282 16.21 -0.33 15.32
C GLN A 282 16.00 0.91 16.22
N PHE A 283 15.50 2.01 15.64
CA PHE A 283 15.26 3.25 16.39
C PHE A 283 14.07 3.14 17.36
N ARG A 284 13.02 2.38 17.01
CA ARG A 284 11.92 2.03 17.93
C ARG A 284 12.42 1.19 19.11
N GLU A 285 13.25 0.18 18.85
CA GLU A 285 13.80 -0.68 19.89
C GLU A 285 14.69 0.10 20.87
N TYR A 286 15.55 0.98 20.35
CA TYR A 286 16.37 1.89 21.17
C TYR A 286 15.51 2.82 22.04
N LEU A 287 14.49 3.45 21.46
CA LEU A 287 13.55 4.31 22.21
C LEU A 287 12.81 3.54 23.31
N GLN A 288 12.35 2.31 23.03
CA GLN A 288 11.64 1.51 24.04
C GLN A 288 12.58 1.05 25.17
N LYS A 289 13.82 0.67 24.86
CA LYS A 289 14.87 0.40 25.88
C LYS A 289 15.14 1.65 26.74
N ARG A 290 15.21 2.83 26.13
CA ARG A 290 15.40 4.11 26.85
C ARG A 290 14.23 4.39 27.79
N ARG A 291 12.98 4.26 27.34
CA ARG A 291 11.78 4.41 28.18
C ARG A 291 11.75 3.40 29.35
N GLN A 292 12.13 2.14 29.11
CA GLN A 292 12.19 1.13 30.17
C GLN A 292 13.22 1.47 31.24
N SER A 293 14.43 1.90 30.84
CA SER A 293 15.47 2.35 31.77
C SER A 293 15.05 3.59 32.57
N ASP A 294 14.36 4.53 31.92
CA ASP A 294 13.88 5.79 32.51
C ASP A 294 12.78 5.57 33.56
N ALA A 295 11.77 4.73 33.23
CA ALA A 295 10.70 4.35 34.15
C ALA A 295 11.21 3.49 35.34
N GLU A 296 12.18 2.60 35.12
CA GLU A 296 12.80 1.83 36.20
C GLU A 296 13.66 2.71 37.12
N THR A 297 14.41 3.68 36.57
CA THR A 297 15.17 4.68 37.35
C THR A 297 14.22 5.53 38.20
N THR A 298 13.11 5.99 37.61
CA THR A 298 12.06 6.75 38.30
C THR A 298 11.43 5.94 39.44
N LYS A 299 11.17 4.64 39.22
CA LYS A 299 10.70 3.70 40.24
C LYS A 299 11.71 3.50 41.38
N GLN A 300 13.01 3.43 41.08
CA GLN A 300 14.06 3.27 42.10
C GLN A 300 14.20 4.53 42.96
N ALA A 301 14.30 5.71 42.34
CA ALA A 301 14.34 6.99 43.06
C ALA A 301 13.07 7.21 43.93
N ALA A 302 11.90 6.74 43.48
CA ALA A 302 10.65 6.79 44.25
C ALA A 302 10.56 5.76 45.39
N LEU A 303 11.43 4.74 45.41
CA LEU A 303 11.58 3.81 46.55
C LEU A 303 12.61 4.34 47.56
N GLU A 304 13.72 4.90 47.09
CA GLU A 304 14.73 5.56 47.93
C GLU A 304 14.11 6.74 48.69
N ALA A 305 13.42 7.64 47.98
CA ALA A 305 12.73 8.79 48.57
C ALA A 305 11.53 8.41 49.48
N LEU A 306 11.13 7.14 49.53
CA LEU A 306 10.17 6.61 50.50
C LEU A 306 10.86 6.11 51.78
N ASN A 307 12.05 5.54 51.69
CA ASN A 307 12.83 5.10 52.84
C ASN A 307 13.25 6.28 53.72
N ASP A 308 13.69 7.37 53.08
CA ASP A 308 14.16 8.60 53.75
C ASP A 308 13.02 9.59 54.08
N ALA A 309 11.75 9.18 53.93
CA ALA A 309 10.60 10.08 54.01
C ALA A 309 10.25 10.49 55.47
N PRO A 310 10.21 11.79 55.81
CA PRO A 310 9.58 12.26 57.04
C PRO A 310 8.12 11.79 57.15
N SER A 311 7.69 11.48 58.37
CA SER A 311 6.35 10.93 58.67
C SER A 311 5.20 11.74 58.05
N ALA A 312 5.34 13.08 58.01
CA ALA A 312 4.36 13.99 57.42
C ALA A 312 4.13 13.78 55.91
N ILE A 313 5.11 13.27 55.17
CA ILE A 313 5.02 13.05 53.71
C ILE A 313 5.07 11.56 53.31
N ALA A 314 5.30 10.64 54.24
CA ALA A 314 5.45 9.20 53.96
C ALA A 314 4.27 8.61 53.15
N LYS A 315 3.02 8.99 53.45
CA LYS A 315 1.82 8.55 52.68
C LYS A 315 1.82 9.05 51.23
N LEU A 316 2.38 10.24 50.98
CA LEU A 316 2.50 10.81 49.64
C LEU A 316 3.62 10.12 48.87
N GLN A 317 4.79 9.90 49.50
CA GLN A 317 5.90 9.15 48.91
C GLN A 317 5.50 7.69 48.59
N GLN A 318 4.70 7.04 49.45
CA GLN A 318 4.14 5.71 49.19
C GLN A 318 3.22 5.71 47.95
N THR A 319 2.46 6.80 47.76
CA THR A 319 1.61 6.99 46.57
C THR A 319 2.45 7.21 45.31
N ILE A 320 3.50 8.04 45.38
CA ILE A 320 4.45 8.27 44.28
C ILE A 320 5.14 6.97 43.87
N SER A 321 5.64 6.19 44.84
CA SER A 321 6.26 4.89 44.61
C SER A 321 5.31 3.89 43.92
N ARG A 322 4.04 3.85 44.36
CA ARG A 322 3.00 3.02 43.73
C ARG A 322 2.75 3.42 42.27
N LEU A 323 2.67 4.72 41.97
CA LEU A 323 2.44 5.25 40.63
C LEU A 323 3.65 5.03 39.70
N ALA A 324 4.88 5.22 40.19
CA ALA A 324 6.09 4.91 39.43
C ALA A 324 6.20 3.40 39.11
N ALA A 325 5.85 2.53 40.07
CA ALA A 325 5.76 1.09 39.83
C ALA A 325 4.64 0.71 38.84
N GLU A 326 3.55 1.48 38.78
CA GLU A 326 2.49 1.34 37.78
C GLU A 326 2.96 1.75 36.39
N GLN A 327 3.68 2.87 36.28
CA GLN A 327 4.28 3.36 35.04
C GLN A 327 5.31 2.36 34.48
N ALA A 328 6.23 1.84 35.30
CA ALA A 328 7.22 0.87 34.88
C ALA A 328 6.57 -0.42 34.31
N ARG A 329 5.52 -0.94 34.98
CA ARG A 329 4.72 -2.07 34.46
C ARG A 329 4.01 -1.73 33.14
N LEU A 330 3.52 -0.50 32.99
CA LEU A 330 2.82 -0.07 31.78
C LEU A 330 3.78 0.10 30.57
N VAL A 331 5.00 0.60 30.79
CA VAL A 331 6.06 0.70 29.76
C VAL A 331 6.60 -0.67 29.32
N ILE A 332 6.53 -1.70 30.18
CA ILE A 332 6.76 -3.09 29.76
C ILE A 332 5.63 -3.57 28.84
N ARG A 333 4.36 -3.41 29.26
CA ARG A 333 3.20 -3.80 28.43
C ARG A 333 3.10 -3.03 27.11
N GLU A 334 3.54 -1.77 27.06
CA GLU A 334 3.73 -1.03 25.81
C GLU A 334 4.65 -1.77 24.81
N ALA A 335 5.70 -2.45 25.28
CA ALA A 335 6.64 -3.19 24.44
C ALA A 335 6.10 -4.56 24.03
N ASP A 336 5.33 -5.21 24.92
CA ASP A 336 4.67 -6.49 24.62
C ASP A 336 3.61 -6.31 23.52
N LEU A 337 2.84 -5.22 23.55
CA LEU A 337 1.89 -4.84 22.50
C LEU A 337 2.57 -4.56 21.15
N ASP A 338 3.78 -3.97 21.12
CA ASP A 338 4.52 -3.78 19.87
C ASP A 338 4.86 -5.14 19.22
N ARG A 339 5.38 -6.09 20.01
CA ARG A 339 5.74 -7.44 19.51
C ARG A 339 4.51 -8.22 19.06
N GLU A 340 3.40 -8.09 19.78
CA GLU A 340 2.13 -8.74 19.43
C GLU A 340 1.50 -8.14 18.17
N GLY A 341 1.55 -6.80 17.99
CA GLY A 341 1.15 -6.13 16.76
C GLY A 341 1.95 -6.61 15.54
N GLU A 342 3.28 -6.78 15.67
CA GLU A 342 4.08 -7.40 14.62
C GLU A 342 3.71 -8.86 14.37
N ARG A 343 3.42 -9.65 15.42
CA ARG A 343 3.02 -11.06 15.28
C ARG A 343 1.71 -11.16 14.51
N ILE A 344 0.71 -10.36 14.88
CA ILE A 344 -0.59 -10.28 14.19
C ILE A 344 -0.38 -9.88 12.73
N LYS A 345 0.41 -8.83 12.46
CA LYS A 345 0.70 -8.42 11.07
C LYS A 345 1.31 -9.56 10.25
N ARG A 346 2.35 -10.23 10.75
CA ARG A 346 3.00 -11.36 10.05
C ARG A 346 2.00 -12.46 9.70
N VAL A 347 1.05 -12.76 10.60
CA VAL A 347 -0.02 -13.76 10.38
C VAL A 347 -1.08 -13.26 9.38
N THR A 348 -1.46 -11.97 9.40
CA THR A 348 -2.36 -11.38 8.39
C THR A 348 -1.74 -11.45 6.99
N ASP A 349 -0.48 -11.02 6.88
CA ASP A 349 0.28 -11.06 5.62
C ASP A 349 0.42 -12.51 5.10
N GLU A 350 0.49 -13.51 6.00
CA GLU A 350 0.53 -14.93 5.66
C GLU A 350 -0.83 -15.46 5.19
N VAL A 351 -1.91 -15.22 5.95
CA VAL A 351 -3.29 -15.62 5.60
C VAL A 351 -3.70 -15.05 4.24
N GLN A 352 -3.36 -13.79 3.95
CA GLN A 352 -3.68 -13.17 2.67
C GLN A 352 -2.94 -13.85 1.50
N ARG A 353 -1.61 -14.07 1.60
CA ARG A 353 -0.83 -14.76 0.56
C ARG A 353 -1.31 -16.20 0.32
N ASP A 354 -1.66 -16.90 1.39
CA ASP A 354 -2.17 -18.27 1.28
C ASP A 354 -3.56 -18.31 0.64
N TYR A 355 -4.44 -17.34 0.96
CA TYR A 355 -5.74 -17.18 0.31
C TYR A 355 -5.59 -16.89 -1.20
N GLU A 356 -4.77 -15.91 -1.59
CA GLU A 356 -4.50 -15.57 -3.00
C GLU A 356 -3.97 -16.78 -3.79
N ARG A 357 -3.01 -17.51 -3.21
CA ARG A 357 -2.47 -18.75 -3.79
C ARG A 357 -3.53 -19.84 -3.90
N ILE A 358 -4.37 -20.02 -2.89
CA ILE A 358 -5.41 -21.05 -2.88
C ILE A 358 -6.53 -20.73 -3.87
N GLN A 359 -6.87 -19.46 -4.07
CA GLN A 359 -7.78 -19.04 -5.13
C GLN A 359 -7.23 -19.44 -6.51
N GLN A 360 -5.97 -19.09 -6.82
CA GLN A 360 -5.31 -19.48 -8.08
C GLN A 360 -5.27 -21.01 -8.29
N ILE A 361 -4.99 -21.78 -7.24
CA ILE A 361 -5.00 -23.25 -7.30
C ILE A 361 -6.42 -23.81 -7.51
N ALA A 362 -7.44 -23.21 -6.91
CA ALA A 362 -8.84 -23.63 -7.04
C ALA A 362 -9.45 -23.26 -8.41
N GLU A 363 -8.94 -22.20 -9.06
CA GLU A 363 -9.25 -21.80 -10.44
C GLU A 363 -8.56 -22.70 -11.47
N LEU A 364 -7.26 -22.98 -11.30
CA LEU A 364 -6.45 -23.76 -12.26
C LEU A 364 -6.59 -25.28 -12.11
N GLY A 365 -6.77 -25.79 -10.88
CA GLY A 365 -6.71 -27.21 -10.53
C GLY A 365 -8.05 -27.95 -10.54
N GLY A 366 -9.16 -27.23 -10.74
CA GLY A 366 -10.52 -27.80 -10.79
C GLY A 366 -10.93 -28.55 -9.51
N ASN A 367 -11.94 -29.41 -9.62
CA ASN A 367 -12.50 -30.17 -8.49
C ASN A 367 -11.74 -31.51 -8.31
N THR A 368 -10.43 -31.44 -8.05
CA THR A 368 -9.57 -32.63 -7.90
C THR A 368 -9.33 -33.00 -6.44
N ALA A 369 -9.18 -34.30 -6.18
CA ALA A 369 -8.91 -34.86 -4.85
C ALA A 369 -7.69 -34.21 -4.17
N GLN A 370 -6.63 -33.99 -4.95
CA GLN A 370 -5.37 -33.41 -4.49
C GLN A 370 -5.55 -31.95 -4.02
N VAL A 371 -6.47 -31.20 -4.65
CA VAL A 371 -6.85 -29.86 -4.17
C VAL A 371 -7.66 -29.99 -2.88
N SER A 372 -8.64 -30.89 -2.80
CA SER A 372 -9.41 -31.13 -1.56
C SER A 372 -8.51 -31.42 -0.34
N THR A 373 -7.55 -32.35 -0.47
CA THR A 373 -6.58 -32.65 0.60
C THR A 373 -5.68 -31.45 0.94
N LEU A 374 -5.34 -30.60 -0.03
CA LEU A 374 -4.56 -29.37 0.19
C LEU A 374 -5.38 -28.32 0.95
N LEU A 375 -6.64 -28.10 0.57
CA LEU A 375 -7.56 -27.18 1.22
C LEU A 375 -7.80 -27.59 2.69
N GLN A 376 -8.09 -28.87 2.93
CA GLN A 376 -8.25 -29.43 4.30
C GLN A 376 -6.99 -29.19 5.16
N LYS A 377 -5.80 -29.48 4.64
CA LYS A 377 -4.54 -29.23 5.36
C LYS A 377 -4.34 -27.74 5.67
N ARG A 378 -4.69 -26.86 4.74
CA ARG A 378 -4.57 -25.40 4.91
C ARG A 378 -5.59 -24.85 5.92
N LEU A 379 -6.80 -25.41 5.96
CA LEU A 379 -7.83 -25.07 6.96
C LEU A 379 -7.39 -25.36 8.41
N VAL A 380 -6.60 -26.41 8.62
CA VAL A 380 -6.03 -26.77 9.94
C VAL A 380 -4.97 -25.75 10.41
N PHE A 381 -4.18 -25.19 9.49
CA PHE A 381 -3.20 -24.14 9.82
C PHE A 381 -3.80 -22.72 9.87
N ALA A 382 -5.00 -22.50 9.32
CA ALA A 382 -5.68 -21.22 9.38
C ALA A 382 -6.02 -20.83 10.83
N PRO A 383 -5.80 -19.56 11.26
CA PRO A 383 -6.15 -19.10 12.61
C PRO A 383 -7.59 -19.42 13.02
N SER A 384 -7.84 -19.53 14.33
CA SER A 384 -9.18 -19.82 14.86
C SER A 384 -10.02 -18.54 15.02
N PRO A 385 -11.17 -18.40 14.32
CA PRO A 385 -12.04 -17.24 14.47
C PRO A 385 -12.62 -17.08 15.89
N LYS A 386 -12.76 -18.19 16.64
CA LYS A 386 -13.21 -18.15 18.04
C LYS A 386 -12.13 -17.53 18.94
N ALA A 387 -10.88 -17.94 18.77
CA ALA A 387 -9.75 -17.40 19.54
C ALA A 387 -9.52 -15.91 19.25
N LEU A 388 -9.52 -15.52 17.97
CA LEU A 388 -9.36 -14.12 17.57
C LEU A 388 -10.53 -13.22 18.04
N ALA A 389 -11.76 -13.74 18.06
CA ALA A 389 -12.91 -13.01 18.61
C ALA A 389 -12.79 -12.83 20.13
N GLN A 390 -12.38 -13.87 20.86
CA GLN A 390 -12.12 -13.80 22.31
C GLN A 390 -11.00 -12.78 22.62
N GLN A 391 -9.88 -12.85 21.90
CA GLN A 391 -8.76 -11.91 22.03
C GLN A 391 -9.17 -10.45 21.76
N SER A 392 -10.05 -10.22 20.77
CA SER A 392 -10.62 -8.89 20.49
C SER A 392 -11.49 -8.37 21.64
N ILE A 393 -12.28 -9.23 22.30
CA ILE A 393 -13.07 -8.87 23.49
C ILE A 393 -12.15 -8.52 24.67
N GLU A 394 -11.09 -9.31 24.90
CA GLU A 394 -10.12 -9.08 25.97
C GLU A 394 -9.40 -7.73 25.82
N TYR A 395 -9.02 -7.36 24.59
CA TYR A 395 -8.45 -6.03 24.31
C TYR A 395 -9.47 -4.89 24.48
N GLN A 396 -10.76 -5.11 24.21
CA GLN A 396 -11.81 -4.11 24.47
C GLN A 396 -12.02 -3.87 25.98
N GLY A 397 -11.96 -4.92 26.80
CA GLY A 397 -11.94 -4.80 28.26
C GLY A 397 -10.75 -3.97 28.74
N GLN A 398 -9.54 -4.35 28.31
CA GLN A 398 -8.30 -3.62 28.64
C GLN A 398 -8.30 -2.16 28.17
N LEU A 399 -8.97 -1.83 27.05
CA LEU A 399 -9.17 -0.44 26.60
C LEU A 399 -10.09 0.33 27.55
N SER A 400 -11.19 -0.30 28.01
CA SER A 400 -12.12 0.32 28.95
C SER A 400 -11.45 0.59 30.30
N ASP A 401 -10.71 -0.40 30.84
CA ASP A 401 -9.96 -0.26 32.09
C ASP A 401 -8.90 0.84 31.99
N ALA A 402 -8.18 0.89 30.87
CA ALA A 402 -7.15 1.89 30.63
C ALA A 402 -7.73 3.31 30.47
N ALA A 403 -8.88 3.46 29.81
CA ALA A 403 -9.57 4.75 29.66
C ALA A 403 -10.13 5.25 30.99
N LEU A 404 -10.72 4.37 31.80
CA LEU A 404 -11.18 4.72 33.16
C LEU A 404 -9.99 5.17 34.03
N ARG A 405 -8.90 4.40 34.02
CA ARG A 405 -7.68 4.74 34.78
C ARG A 405 -7.02 6.04 34.29
N GLN A 406 -7.12 6.36 32.99
CA GLN A 406 -6.67 7.64 32.45
C GLN A 406 -7.53 8.82 32.94
N LEU A 407 -8.84 8.63 33.10
CA LEU A 407 -9.76 9.64 33.65
C LEU A 407 -9.46 9.93 35.13
N GLU A 408 -9.27 8.90 35.96
CA GLU A 408 -8.84 9.05 37.36
C GLU A 408 -7.55 9.89 37.49
N LEU A 409 -6.61 9.71 36.56
CA LEU A 409 -5.35 10.46 36.55
C LEU A 409 -5.53 11.93 36.13
N ASP A 410 -6.48 12.23 35.24
CA ASP A 410 -6.83 13.63 34.90
C ASP A 410 -7.56 14.33 36.06
N GLU A 411 -8.46 13.64 36.78
CA GLU A 411 -9.05 14.14 38.03
C GLU A 411 -7.96 14.47 39.07
N LEU A 412 -7.00 13.57 39.29
CA LEU A 412 -5.85 13.84 40.16
C LEU A 412 -4.98 15.02 39.69
N LEU A 413 -4.88 15.28 38.38
CA LEU A 413 -4.16 16.45 37.83
C LEU A 413 -4.95 17.77 37.98
N ARG A 414 -6.28 17.70 38.06
CA ARG A 414 -7.17 18.85 38.31
C ARG A 414 -7.18 19.22 39.79
N ASP A 415 -7.30 18.25 40.69
CA ASP A 415 -7.30 18.46 42.14
C ASP A 415 -5.96 19.04 42.63
N ASN A 416 -4.84 18.46 42.19
CA ASN A 416 -3.50 18.92 42.59
C ASN A 416 -3.02 20.14 41.78
N ARG A 417 -3.92 21.07 41.44
CA ARG A 417 -3.62 22.30 40.67
C ARG A 417 -3.05 23.42 41.52
N ASP A 418 -3.53 23.62 42.75
CA ASP A 418 -2.90 24.52 43.71
C ASP A 418 -1.88 23.75 44.57
N LYS A 419 -0.60 23.91 44.24
CA LYS A 419 0.51 23.32 45.01
C LYS A 419 0.61 23.89 46.44
N ASN A 420 0.27 25.17 46.63
CA ASN A 420 0.47 25.86 47.91
C ASN A 420 -0.61 25.47 48.93
N SER A 421 -1.88 25.40 48.51
CA SER A 421 -2.94 24.80 49.34
C SER A 421 -2.57 23.37 49.71
N ARG A 422 -2.15 22.55 48.72
CA ARG A 422 -1.86 21.14 48.96
C ARG A 422 -0.71 20.89 49.93
N VAL A 423 0.33 21.71 49.89
CA VAL A 423 1.42 21.68 50.88
C VAL A 423 0.93 22.11 52.26
N ALA A 424 0.10 23.16 52.36
CA ALA A 424 -0.46 23.60 53.63
C ALA A 424 -1.37 22.53 54.28
N GLU A 425 -2.23 21.87 53.49
CA GLU A 425 -3.06 20.75 53.92
C GLU A 425 -2.22 19.59 54.48
N LEU A 426 -1.16 19.19 53.77
CA LEU A 426 -0.28 18.09 54.18
C LEU A 426 0.47 18.39 55.49
N LEU A 427 0.95 19.62 55.68
CA LEU A 427 1.62 20.01 56.91
C LEU A 427 0.64 20.15 58.09
N ALA A 428 -0.55 20.74 57.84
CA ALA A 428 -1.59 20.89 58.86
C ALA A 428 -2.12 19.54 59.36
N ALA A 429 -2.31 18.57 58.46
CA ALA A 429 -2.77 17.22 58.80
C ALA A 429 -1.78 16.39 59.64
N ASN A 430 -0.52 16.84 59.77
CA ASN A 430 0.54 16.11 60.48
C ASN A 430 1.18 16.89 61.65
N GLY A 431 0.69 18.10 61.98
CA GLY A 431 0.96 18.76 63.27
C GLY A 431 2.39 19.28 63.50
N VAL A 432 3.01 19.92 62.51
CA VAL A 432 4.41 20.38 62.57
C VAL A 432 4.66 21.48 63.62
N ALA A 433 5.57 21.23 64.56
CA ALA A 433 6.01 22.16 65.60
C ALA A 433 7.49 22.60 65.42
N GLY A 434 7.79 23.84 65.85
CA GLY A 434 9.04 24.55 65.53
C GLY A 434 8.86 25.55 64.37
N GLU A 435 9.83 26.43 64.13
CA GLU A 435 9.83 27.33 62.96
C GLU A 435 10.88 26.91 61.94
N GLU A 436 12.12 26.69 62.37
CA GLU A 436 13.22 26.18 61.54
C GLU A 436 12.85 24.81 60.90
N THR A 437 12.31 23.89 61.70
CA THR A 437 11.77 22.60 61.24
C THR A 437 10.55 22.72 60.32
N ARG A 438 9.82 23.84 60.28
CA ARG A 438 8.71 24.03 59.32
C ARG A 438 9.23 24.24 57.92
N ASP A 439 10.28 25.02 57.73
CA ASP A 439 10.71 25.40 56.38
C ASP A 439 11.39 24.23 55.64
N GLU A 440 12.21 23.43 56.33
CA GLU A 440 12.74 22.18 55.77
C GLU A 440 11.61 21.19 55.39
N GLN A 441 10.65 20.97 56.31
CA GLN A 441 9.51 20.07 56.05
C GLN A 441 8.57 20.62 54.97
N ARG A 442 8.46 21.95 54.85
CA ARG A 442 7.69 22.64 53.80
C ARG A 442 8.37 22.51 52.45
N GLN A 443 9.70 22.59 52.37
CA GLN A 443 10.42 22.29 51.13
C GLN A 443 10.23 20.81 50.75
N ALA A 444 10.46 19.87 51.68
CA ALA A 444 10.29 18.45 51.42
C ALA A 444 8.85 18.09 50.98
N ALA A 445 7.83 18.74 51.57
CA ALA A 445 6.44 18.62 51.15
C ALA A 445 6.17 19.24 49.77
N ALA A 446 6.75 20.41 49.46
CA ALA A 446 6.61 21.05 48.15
C ALA A 446 7.26 20.22 47.03
N GLU A 447 8.43 19.64 47.29
CA GLU A 447 9.08 18.70 46.38
C GLU A 447 8.27 17.41 46.20
N ALA A 448 7.73 16.83 47.28
CA ALA A 448 6.88 15.64 47.19
C ALA A 448 5.57 15.93 46.41
N VAL A 449 4.93 17.08 46.62
CA VAL A 449 3.75 17.51 45.84
C VAL A 449 4.11 17.76 44.37
N ALA A 450 5.30 18.29 44.08
CA ALA A 450 5.79 18.43 42.71
C ALA A 450 6.02 17.07 42.04
N ARG A 451 6.79 16.17 42.67
CA ARG A 451 7.03 14.79 42.21
C ARG A 451 5.73 14.00 42.02
N HIS A 452 4.74 14.19 42.91
CA HIS A 452 3.40 13.59 42.75
C HIS A 452 2.68 14.08 41.48
N ARG A 453 2.67 15.39 41.23
CA ARG A 453 2.04 15.94 40.01
C ARG A 453 2.75 15.48 38.74
N GLU A 454 4.07 15.35 38.79
CA GLU A 454 4.91 14.88 37.69
C GLU A 454 4.65 13.40 37.37
N ILE A 455 4.71 12.50 38.36
CA ILE A 455 4.49 11.07 38.12
C ILE A 455 3.05 10.75 37.67
N VAL A 456 2.04 11.49 38.15
CA VAL A 456 0.66 11.37 37.65
C VAL A 456 0.58 11.81 36.18
N LEU A 457 1.25 12.92 35.80
CA LEU A 457 1.27 13.40 34.43
C LEU A 457 1.98 12.43 33.47
N ASP A 458 3.10 11.84 33.88
CA ASP A 458 3.85 10.91 33.03
C ASP A 458 3.23 9.52 32.98
N LEU A 459 2.55 9.08 34.04
CA LEU A 459 1.66 7.92 33.99
C LEU A 459 0.47 8.18 33.06
N TRP A 460 -0.16 9.36 33.10
CA TRP A 460 -1.24 9.75 32.17
C TRP A 460 -0.76 9.72 30.71
N LYS A 461 0.41 10.31 30.39
CA LYS A 461 1.02 10.24 29.04
C LYS A 461 1.28 8.79 28.61
N THR A 462 1.70 7.93 29.55
CA THR A 462 1.96 6.51 29.29
C THR A 462 0.66 5.75 29.05
N TYR A 463 -0.43 6.08 29.75
CA TYR A 463 -1.78 5.58 29.43
C TYR A 463 -2.24 6.03 28.04
N THR A 464 -2.03 7.30 27.65
CA THR A 464 -2.35 7.80 26.30
C THR A 464 -1.65 6.98 25.20
N ARG A 465 -0.36 6.67 25.36
CA ARG A 465 0.40 5.82 24.42
C ARG A 465 -0.06 4.36 24.45
N TYR A 466 -0.28 3.81 25.64
CA TYR A 466 -0.73 2.43 25.82
C TYR A 466 -2.09 2.19 25.13
N ILE A 467 -3.06 3.09 25.33
CA ILE A 467 -4.38 3.05 24.68
C ILE A 467 -4.21 3.08 23.15
N GLY A 468 -3.40 3.99 22.61
CA GLY A 468 -3.14 4.07 21.17
C GLY A 468 -2.53 2.78 20.57
N LYS A 469 -1.54 2.18 21.26
CA LYS A 469 -0.97 0.88 20.89
C LYS A 469 -2.02 -0.24 20.95
N LEU A 470 -2.75 -0.34 22.06
CA LEU A 470 -3.76 -1.36 22.29
C LEU A 470 -4.89 -1.27 21.27
N SER A 471 -5.40 -0.08 20.94
CA SER A 471 -6.38 0.13 19.87
C SER A 471 -5.86 -0.31 18.50
N THR A 472 -4.56 -0.11 18.22
CA THR A 472 -3.93 -0.56 16.97
C THR A 472 -3.88 -2.10 16.89
N VAL A 473 -3.53 -2.76 18.01
CA VAL A 473 -3.50 -4.23 18.13
C VAL A 473 -4.92 -4.82 18.05
N GLU A 474 -5.92 -4.19 18.67
CA GLU A 474 -7.33 -4.59 18.62
C GLU A 474 -7.87 -4.52 17.18
N ALA A 475 -7.66 -3.40 16.48
CA ALA A 475 -8.05 -3.22 15.09
C ALA A 475 -7.35 -4.23 14.15
N ALA A 476 -6.06 -4.50 14.35
CA ALA A 476 -5.33 -5.53 13.61
C ALA A 476 -5.88 -6.94 13.87
N THR A 477 -6.29 -7.24 15.11
CA THR A 477 -6.93 -8.51 15.49
C THR A 477 -8.30 -8.66 14.82
N ARG A 478 -9.11 -7.59 14.77
CA ARG A 478 -10.38 -7.56 14.01
C ARG A 478 -10.18 -7.77 12.51
N GLN A 479 -9.15 -7.16 11.93
CA GLN A 479 -8.83 -7.36 10.51
C GLN A 479 -8.42 -8.81 10.23
N LEU A 480 -7.51 -9.38 11.04
CA LEU A 480 -7.12 -10.78 10.93
C LEU A 480 -8.32 -11.74 11.10
N LEU A 481 -9.24 -11.44 12.02
CA LEU A 481 -10.50 -12.17 12.19
C LEU A 481 -11.38 -12.10 10.93
N SER A 482 -11.49 -10.92 10.30
CA SER A 482 -12.24 -10.70 9.07
C SER A 482 -11.67 -11.52 7.92
N ASP A 483 -10.37 -11.43 7.68
CA ASP A 483 -9.70 -12.12 6.56
C ASP A 483 -9.62 -13.64 6.78
N THR A 484 -9.39 -14.09 8.02
CA THR A 484 -9.49 -15.50 8.40
C THR A 484 -10.90 -16.05 8.16
N ARG A 485 -11.97 -15.27 8.41
CA ARG A 485 -13.35 -15.70 8.11
C ARG A 485 -13.58 -15.82 6.61
N LYS A 486 -13.18 -14.84 5.79
CA LYS A 486 -13.28 -14.91 4.32
C LYS A 486 -12.55 -16.13 3.77
N TYR A 487 -11.32 -16.34 4.23
CA TYR A 487 -10.45 -17.44 3.82
C TYR A 487 -11.04 -18.81 4.16
N ARG A 488 -11.58 -18.99 5.38
CA ARG A 488 -12.26 -20.21 5.80
C ARG A 488 -13.54 -20.46 4.99
N VAL A 489 -14.42 -19.45 4.85
CA VAL A 489 -15.64 -19.57 4.03
C VAL A 489 -15.33 -19.97 2.58
N PHE A 490 -14.31 -19.37 1.95
CA PHE A 490 -13.88 -19.76 0.60
C PHE A 490 -13.43 -21.23 0.53
N ILE A 491 -12.68 -21.71 1.53
CA ILE A 491 -12.26 -23.12 1.61
C ILE A 491 -13.47 -24.03 1.79
N ASP A 492 -14.34 -23.71 2.75
CA ASP A 492 -15.50 -24.52 3.11
C ASP A 492 -16.50 -24.61 1.93
N ASP A 493 -16.84 -23.47 1.30
CA ASP A 493 -17.64 -23.40 0.08
C ASP A 493 -17.03 -24.26 -1.03
N ARG A 494 -15.71 -24.18 -1.25
CA ARG A 494 -15.04 -24.94 -2.32
C ARG A 494 -15.01 -26.44 -2.04
N LEU A 495 -14.84 -26.84 -0.78
CA LEU A 495 -14.84 -28.23 -0.32
C LEU A 495 -16.22 -28.89 -0.48
N LEU A 496 -17.32 -28.17 -0.23
CA LEU A 496 -18.69 -28.67 -0.42
C LEU A 496 -18.99 -29.15 -1.85
N TRP A 497 -18.30 -28.60 -2.86
CA TRP A 497 -18.46 -28.97 -4.27
C TRP A 497 -17.36 -29.90 -4.81
N MET A 498 -16.43 -30.36 -3.96
CA MET A 498 -15.34 -31.27 -4.35
C MET A 498 -15.66 -32.73 -4.02
N PRO A 499 -15.24 -33.71 -4.84
CA PRO A 499 -15.25 -35.10 -4.44
C PRO A 499 -14.35 -35.29 -3.22
N SER A 500 -14.94 -35.58 -2.07
CA SER A 500 -14.22 -35.96 -0.86
C SER A 500 -13.58 -37.34 -1.05
N THR A 501 -12.26 -37.37 -1.26
CA THR A 501 -11.49 -38.54 -0.86
C THR A 501 -11.69 -38.74 0.63
N GLU A 502 -12.06 -39.96 1.03
CA GLU A 502 -12.56 -40.28 2.36
C GLU A 502 -13.92 -39.63 2.67
N ILE A 503 -14.88 -39.84 1.75
CA ILE A 503 -16.24 -40.20 2.18
C ILE A 503 -16.12 -41.36 3.20
N ALA A 504 -16.34 -41.07 4.48
CA ALA A 504 -16.72 -42.09 5.45
C ALA A 504 -17.99 -42.80 4.93
N PRO A 505 -18.10 -44.14 5.00
CA PRO A 505 -18.84 -44.94 4.02
C PRO A 505 -20.35 -44.63 3.89
N LEU A 506 -20.70 -43.61 3.10
CA LEU A 506 -22.09 -43.26 2.74
C LEU A 506 -22.77 -44.33 1.85
N ASN A 507 -22.03 -45.36 1.41
CA ASN A 507 -22.57 -46.58 0.83
C ASN A 507 -23.22 -47.50 1.89
N GLU A 508 -22.90 -47.33 3.17
CA GLU A 508 -23.63 -47.97 4.27
C GLU A 508 -24.85 -47.13 4.64
N ALA A 509 -25.89 -47.23 3.80
CA ALA A 509 -27.20 -46.61 4.06
C ALA A 509 -27.80 -47.03 5.43
N ALA A 510 -27.36 -48.18 5.97
CA ALA A 510 -27.65 -48.61 7.34
C ALA A 510 -27.14 -47.59 8.38
N LEU A 511 -25.87 -47.15 8.32
CA LEU A 511 -25.30 -46.20 9.30
C LEU A 511 -26.01 -44.84 9.27
N LEU A 512 -26.47 -44.39 8.11
CA LEU A 512 -27.29 -43.17 7.99
C LEU A 512 -28.69 -43.38 8.59
N LEU A 513 -29.33 -44.52 8.34
CA LEU A 513 -30.61 -44.88 8.95
C LEU A 513 -30.50 -45.04 10.47
N ASP A 514 -29.44 -45.67 10.97
CA ASP A 514 -29.19 -45.88 12.39
C ASP A 514 -28.83 -44.58 13.11
N GLY A 515 -28.06 -43.68 12.47
CA GLY A 515 -27.79 -42.33 12.99
C GLY A 515 -29.04 -41.44 13.05
N VAL A 516 -29.90 -41.49 12.01
CA VAL A 516 -31.19 -40.79 12.03
C VAL A 516 -32.15 -41.42 13.05
N ARG A 517 -32.15 -42.76 13.17
CA ARG A 517 -32.96 -43.49 14.16
C ARG A 517 -32.53 -43.15 15.59
N TRP A 518 -31.22 -43.10 15.86
CA TRP A 518 -30.67 -42.67 17.14
C TRP A 518 -31.12 -41.25 17.51
N PHE A 519 -31.17 -40.33 16.54
CA PHE A 519 -31.60 -38.94 16.75
C PHE A 519 -33.12 -38.78 16.95
N ILE A 520 -33.92 -39.78 16.54
CA ILE A 520 -35.39 -39.80 16.67
C ILE A 520 -35.82 -40.69 17.85
N ASP A 521 -34.90 -41.48 18.44
CA ASP A 521 -35.20 -42.36 19.55
C ASP A 521 -35.56 -41.53 20.80
N PRO A 522 -36.74 -41.74 21.42
CA PRO A 522 -37.20 -40.94 22.55
C PRO A 522 -36.26 -41.04 23.76
N ASP A 523 -35.55 -42.16 23.95
CA ASP A 523 -34.62 -42.32 25.07
C ASP A 523 -33.42 -41.38 24.88
N HIS A 524 -32.86 -41.29 23.68
CA HIS A 524 -31.74 -40.39 23.38
C HIS A 524 -32.14 -38.92 23.32
N LEU A 525 -33.34 -38.60 22.81
CA LEU A 525 -33.90 -37.25 22.88
C LEU A 525 -34.10 -36.78 24.33
N SER A 526 -34.47 -37.67 25.25
CA SER A 526 -34.62 -37.33 26.68
C SER A 526 -33.28 -36.95 27.34
N VAL A 527 -32.20 -37.68 27.02
CA VAL A 527 -30.84 -37.41 27.53
C VAL A 527 -30.29 -36.11 26.94
N LEU A 528 -30.49 -35.88 25.63
CA LEU A 528 -30.01 -34.65 24.98
C LEU A 528 -30.76 -33.41 25.51
N LEU A 529 -32.05 -33.55 25.87
CA LEU A 529 -32.80 -32.53 26.60
C LEU A 529 -32.27 -32.30 28.02
N SER A 530 -31.99 -33.35 28.81
CA SER A 530 -31.43 -33.16 30.17
C SER A 530 -30.06 -32.50 30.13
N ASP A 531 -29.15 -32.94 29.26
CA ASP A 531 -27.83 -32.33 29.12
C ASP A 531 -27.93 -30.85 28.71
N SER A 532 -28.88 -30.50 27.83
CA SER A 532 -29.11 -29.10 27.44
C SER A 532 -29.62 -28.23 28.59
N LEU A 533 -30.43 -28.80 29.50
CA LEU A 533 -30.95 -28.11 30.68
C LEU A 533 -29.90 -27.98 31.79
N ASP A 534 -29.06 -29.00 31.99
CA ASP A 534 -27.94 -28.95 32.94
C ASP A 534 -26.88 -27.94 32.50
N VAL A 535 -26.59 -27.82 31.19
CA VAL A 535 -25.72 -26.76 30.66
C VAL A 535 -26.33 -25.37 30.84
N LEU A 536 -27.63 -25.19 30.64
CA LEU A 536 -28.33 -23.90 30.82
C LEU A 536 -28.51 -23.50 32.30
N THR A 537 -28.42 -24.44 33.25
CA THR A 537 -28.56 -24.17 34.68
C THR A 537 -27.23 -24.06 35.43
N ASN A 538 -26.15 -24.67 34.93
CA ASN A 538 -24.79 -24.56 35.48
C ASN A 538 -23.91 -23.50 34.78
N SER A 539 -24.51 -22.54 34.05
CA SER A 539 -23.80 -21.45 33.35
C SER A 539 -24.16 -20.04 33.85
N GLY A 540 -24.39 -19.92 35.17
CA GLY A 540 -24.56 -18.65 35.90
C GLY A 540 -23.28 -18.16 36.57
#